data_AF-A0A6P0Z7B2-F1
#
_entry.id   AF-A0A6P0Z7B2-F1
#
_cell.length_a   1.000
_cell.length_b   1.000
_cell.length_c   1.000
_cell.angle_alpha   90.00
_cell.angle_beta   90.00
_cell.angle_gamma   90.00
#
_symmetry.space_group_name_H-M   'P 1'
#
loop_
_entity.id
_entity.type
_entity.pdbx_description
1 polymer ?
#
loop_
_entity_poly.entity_id
_entity_poly.type
_entity_poly.pdbx_seq_one_letter_code
_entity_poly.pdbx_strand_id
1 'polypeptide(L)'
;MHPEIEAMFDEAENRYLKPEELGSLNNYVKSLPNRLDAYRYLRDHEVAVMQEVAGQLESEFSNEDVATLERCLKNALLILRYSAMGMLLNDDTFLHHRLINWLEGTAKAY
;
A
#
# COMPACT_ATOMS: atom_id res chain seq x y z
N MET A 1 -7.61 -9.38 -2.38
CA MET A 1 -8.27 -8.73 -3.54
C MET A 1 -9.13 -7.61 -2.97
N HIS A 2 -9.77 -6.75 -3.78
CA HIS A 2 -10.66 -5.72 -3.22
C HIS A 2 -11.80 -6.39 -2.43
N PRO A 3 -12.06 -6.00 -1.16
CA PRO A 3 -13.01 -6.69 -0.29
C PRO A 3 -14.43 -6.78 -0.88
N GLU A 4 -14.88 -5.74 -1.57
CA GLU A 4 -16.21 -5.76 -2.22
C GLU A 4 -16.29 -6.75 -3.38
N ILE A 5 -15.18 -6.99 -4.09
CA ILE A 5 -15.13 -7.98 -5.17
C ILE A 5 -15.10 -9.40 -4.59
N GLU A 6 -14.38 -9.61 -3.48
CA GLU A 6 -14.40 -10.88 -2.75
C GLU A 6 -15.81 -11.20 -2.23
N ALA A 7 -16.42 -10.27 -1.49
CA ALA A 7 -17.76 -10.44 -0.94
C ALA A 7 -18.82 -10.68 -2.02
N MET A 8 -18.72 -10.01 -3.17
CA MET A 8 -19.60 -10.23 -4.31
C MET A 8 -19.55 -11.67 -4.83
N PHE A 9 -18.38 -12.30 -4.86
CA PHE A 9 -18.26 -13.71 -5.27
C PHE A 9 -18.86 -14.65 -4.23
N ASP A 10 -18.63 -14.38 -2.94
CA ASP A 10 -19.20 -15.16 -1.85
C ASP A 10 -20.75 -15.09 -1.85
N GLU A 11 -21.33 -13.90 -2.05
CA GLU A 11 -22.77 -13.69 -2.11
C GLU A 11 -23.45 -14.31 -3.35
N ALA A 12 -22.67 -14.59 -4.38
CA ALA A 12 -23.14 -15.19 -5.62
C ALA A 12 -22.99 -16.72 -5.63
N GLU A 13 -22.57 -17.37 -4.56
CA GLU A 13 -22.25 -18.81 -4.54
C GLU A 13 -23.32 -19.71 -5.18
N ASN A 14 -24.61 -19.40 -4.97
CA ASN A 14 -25.75 -20.20 -5.44
C ASN A 14 -26.52 -19.56 -6.61
N ARG A 15 -25.96 -18.53 -7.27
CA ARG A 15 -26.63 -17.79 -8.36
C ARG A 15 -25.60 -17.18 -9.31
N TYR A 16 -26.06 -16.65 -10.44
CA TYR A 16 -25.21 -15.80 -11.25
C TYR A 16 -25.06 -14.41 -10.62
N LEU A 17 -23.97 -13.72 -10.99
CA LEU A 17 -23.81 -12.31 -10.71
C LEU A 17 -24.93 -11.50 -11.38
N LYS A 18 -25.48 -10.55 -10.64
CA LYS A 18 -26.49 -9.61 -11.11
C LYS A 18 -25.86 -8.57 -12.04
N PRO A 19 -26.65 -7.87 -12.88
CA PRO A 19 -26.13 -6.81 -13.75
C PRO A 19 -25.33 -5.73 -13.00
N GLU A 20 -25.75 -5.37 -11.80
CA GLU A 20 -25.09 -4.35 -10.96
C GLU A 20 -23.72 -4.84 -10.47
N GLU A 21 -23.65 -6.09 -10.02
CA GLU A 21 -22.42 -6.77 -9.58
C GLU A 21 -21.41 -6.91 -10.73
N LEU A 22 -21.89 -7.29 -11.92
CA LEU A 22 -21.08 -7.29 -13.14
C LEU A 22 -20.57 -5.88 -13.50
N GLY A 23 -21.39 -4.85 -13.26
CA GLY A 23 -20.99 -3.45 -13.41
C GLY A 23 -19.83 -3.07 -12.49
N SER A 24 -19.93 -3.42 -11.20
CA SER A 24 -18.86 -3.20 -10.22
C SER A 24 -17.56 -3.94 -10.58
N LEU A 25 -17.66 -5.21 -10.98
CA LEU A 25 -16.50 -5.98 -11.45
C LEU A 25 -15.84 -5.32 -12.69
N ASN A 26 -16.65 -4.86 -13.64
CA ASN A 26 -16.14 -4.20 -14.84
C ASN A 26 -15.41 -2.89 -14.48
N ASN A 27 -15.93 -2.10 -13.56
CA ASN A 27 -15.27 -0.88 -13.09
C ASN A 27 -13.93 -1.20 -12.39
N TYR A 28 -13.90 -2.25 -11.57
CA TYR A 28 -12.67 -2.73 -10.93
C TYR A 28 -11.61 -3.14 -11.95
N VAL A 29 -11.99 -3.91 -12.98
CA VAL A 29 -11.08 -4.35 -14.03
C VAL A 29 -10.62 -3.16 -14.88
N LYS A 30 -11.52 -2.23 -15.22
CA LYS A 30 -11.18 -1.01 -15.97
C LYS A 30 -10.18 -0.11 -15.24
N SER A 31 -10.17 -0.10 -13.91
CA SER A 31 -9.20 0.67 -13.13
C SER A 31 -7.84 -0.01 -13.00
N LEU A 32 -7.74 -1.31 -13.30
CA LEU A 32 -6.52 -2.10 -13.10
C LEU A 32 -5.29 -1.55 -13.86
N PRO A 33 -5.39 -1.09 -15.13
CA PRO A 33 -4.24 -0.51 -15.83
C PRO A 33 -3.65 0.69 -15.07
N ASN A 34 -4.50 1.63 -14.64
CA ASN A 34 -4.05 2.82 -13.90
C ASN A 34 -3.38 2.44 -12.57
N ARG A 35 -3.94 1.45 -11.86
CA ARG A 35 -3.37 0.93 -10.60
C ARG A 35 -2.03 0.22 -10.82
N LEU A 36 -1.90 -0.55 -11.90
CA LEU A 36 -0.64 -1.18 -12.30
C LEU A 36 0.42 -0.15 -12.67
N ASP A 37 0.04 0.91 -13.38
CA ASP A 37 0.96 1.99 -13.76
C ASP A 37 1.46 2.73 -12.52
N ALA A 38 0.58 3.06 -11.57
CA ALA A 38 0.96 3.67 -10.30
C ALA A 38 1.93 2.77 -9.50
N TYR A 39 1.60 1.47 -9.39
CA TYR A 39 2.46 0.50 -8.71
C TYR A 39 3.85 0.40 -9.35
N ARG A 40 3.91 0.27 -10.69
CA ARG A 40 5.15 0.19 -11.45
C ARG A 40 5.98 1.46 -11.31
N TYR A 41 5.33 2.62 -11.42
CA TYR A 41 5.99 3.89 -11.25
C TYR A 41 6.69 3.99 -9.90
N LEU A 42 5.99 3.67 -8.80
CA LEU A 42 6.58 3.71 -7.46
C LEU A 42 7.70 2.68 -7.27
N ARG A 43 7.53 1.47 -7.79
CA ARG A 43 8.57 0.43 -7.75
C ARG A 43 9.83 0.87 -8.49
N ASP A 44 9.66 1.40 -9.70
CA ASP A 44 10.77 1.75 -10.59
C ASP A 44 11.52 3.01 -10.11
N HIS A 45 10.85 3.87 -9.33
CA HIS A 45 11.43 5.07 -8.72
C HIS A 45 11.68 4.94 -7.20
N GLU A 46 11.57 3.74 -6.63
CA GLU A 46 11.66 3.50 -5.18
C GLU A 46 12.95 4.09 -4.60
N VAL A 47 14.09 3.82 -5.25
CA VAL A 47 15.39 4.32 -4.81
C VAL A 47 15.45 5.85 -4.87
N ALA A 48 14.97 6.46 -5.95
CA ALA A 48 15.01 7.91 -6.12
C ALA A 48 14.18 8.62 -5.05
N VAL A 49 12.94 8.16 -4.81
CA VAL A 49 12.06 8.69 -3.78
C VAL A 49 12.69 8.53 -2.39
N MET A 50 13.22 7.34 -2.08
CA MET A 50 13.81 7.09 -0.77
C MET A 50 15.14 7.82 -0.53
N GLN A 51 15.90 8.13 -1.58
CA GLN A 51 17.09 8.96 -1.48
C GLN A 51 16.75 10.40 -1.09
N GLU A 52 15.69 10.98 -1.66
CA GLU A 52 15.22 12.32 -1.27
C GLU A 52 14.77 12.34 0.20
N VAL A 53 14.03 11.30 0.63
CA VAL A 53 13.62 11.14 2.03
C VAL A 53 14.82 10.99 2.95
N ALA A 54 15.83 10.21 2.57
CA ALA A 54 17.06 10.06 3.34
C ALA A 54 17.81 11.38 3.50
N GLY A 55 17.97 12.15 2.42
CA GLY A 55 18.63 13.45 2.48
C GLY A 55 17.91 14.44 3.38
N GLN A 56 16.57 14.48 3.32
CA GLN A 56 15.76 15.31 4.22
C GLN A 56 15.93 14.88 5.67
N LEU A 57 15.84 13.58 5.94
CA LEU A 57 15.96 13.02 7.28
C LEU A 57 17.34 13.32 7.91
N GLU A 58 18.42 13.14 7.16
CA GLU A 58 19.78 13.47 7.61
C GLU A 58 19.95 14.97 7.87
N SER A 59 19.33 15.83 7.05
CA SER A 59 19.41 17.27 7.21
C SER A 59 18.63 17.81 8.42
N GLU A 60 17.47 17.22 8.72
CA GLU A 60 16.59 17.63 9.81
C GLU A 60 17.02 17.04 11.16
N PHE A 61 17.61 15.84 11.15
CA PHE A 61 17.97 15.08 12.34
C PHE A 61 19.47 14.79 12.41
N SER A 62 20.31 15.80 12.14
CA SER A 62 21.76 15.65 12.05
C SER A 62 22.46 15.20 13.35
N ASN A 63 21.77 15.29 14.49
CA ASN A 63 22.29 14.91 15.80
C ASN A 63 21.80 13.53 16.28
N GLU A 64 20.92 12.88 15.51
CA GLU A 64 20.42 11.55 15.84
C GLU A 64 21.43 10.46 15.48
N ASP A 65 21.30 9.32 16.16
CA ASP A 65 22.15 8.17 15.89
C ASP A 65 21.85 7.59 14.49
N VAL A 66 22.92 7.23 13.77
CA VAL A 66 22.83 6.69 12.39
C VAL A 66 21.95 5.44 12.35
N ALA A 67 22.00 4.58 13.38
CA ALA A 67 21.17 3.38 13.41
C ALA A 67 19.67 3.72 13.56
N THR A 68 19.34 4.81 14.26
CA THR A 68 17.96 5.32 14.35
C THR A 68 17.48 5.84 13.00
N LEU A 69 18.31 6.61 12.29
CA LEU A 69 17.98 7.13 10.96
C LEU A 69 17.79 6.00 9.94
N GLU A 70 18.69 5.01 9.92
CA GLU A 70 18.54 3.83 9.07
C GLU A 70 17.26 3.04 9.35
N ARG A 71 16.90 2.88 10.63
CA ARG A 71 15.67 2.20 11.02
C ARG A 71 14.43 2.98 10.56
N CYS A 72 14.44 4.30 10.71
CA CYS A 72 13.38 5.16 10.19
C CYS A 72 13.21 4.99 8.68
N LEU A 73 14.32 5.01 7.93
CA LEU A 73 14.29 4.81 6.47
C LEU A 73 13.79 3.42 6.06
N LYS A 74 14.17 2.37 6.78
CA LYS A 74 13.62 1.01 6.56
C LYS A 74 12.10 0.97 6.77
N ASN A 75 11.60 1.66 7.79
CA ASN A 75 10.15 1.76 8.02
C ASN A 75 9.45 2.57 6.93
N ALA A 76 10.02 3.69 6.51
CA ALA A 76 9.51 4.50 5.41
C ALA A 76 9.45 3.72 4.08
N LEU A 77 10.47 2.91 3.80
CA LEU A 77 10.47 2.02 2.63
C LEU A 77 9.34 0.99 2.69
N LEU A 78 9.10 0.40 3.86
CA LEU A 78 7.98 -0.52 4.04
C LEU A 78 6.64 0.19 3.82
N ILE A 79 6.47 1.39 4.39
CA ILE A 79 5.27 2.23 4.18
C ILE A 79 5.02 2.43 2.68
N LEU A 80 6.04 2.84 1.92
CA LEU A 80 5.94 3.06 0.48
C LEU A 80 5.48 1.79 -0.26
N ARG A 81 6.09 0.65 0.03
CA ARG A 81 5.76 -0.64 -0.61
C ARG A 81 4.35 -1.12 -0.29
N TYR A 82 3.92 -1.01 0.97
CA TYR A 82 2.56 -1.38 1.38
C TYR A 82 1.53 -0.42 0.79
N SER A 83 1.86 0.86 0.65
CA SER A 83 1.00 1.85 -0.01
C SER A 83 0.82 1.53 -1.49
N ALA A 84 1.92 1.22 -2.20
CA ALA A 84 1.87 0.77 -3.59
C ALA A 84 1.00 -0.49 -3.76
N MET A 85 1.15 -1.46 -2.85
CA MET A 85 0.33 -2.68 -2.88
C MET A 85 -1.15 -2.41 -2.59
N GLY A 86 -1.48 -1.55 -1.62
CA GLY A 86 -2.86 -1.13 -1.36
C GLY A 86 -3.51 -0.47 -2.58
N MET A 87 -2.78 0.44 -3.24
CA MET A 87 -3.21 1.04 -4.51
C MET A 87 -3.42 -0.01 -5.61
N LEU A 88 -2.53 -1.00 -5.73
CA LEU A 88 -2.69 -2.07 -6.70
C LEU A 88 -3.93 -2.91 -6.43
N LEU A 89 -4.20 -3.24 -5.16
CA LEU A 89 -5.37 -4.03 -4.75
C LEU A 89 -6.68 -3.24 -4.81
N ASN A 90 -6.59 -1.90 -4.87
CA ASN A 90 -7.67 -0.93 -4.65
C ASN A 90 -8.23 -0.99 -3.22
N ASP A 91 -7.48 -1.51 -2.26
CA ASP A 91 -7.98 -1.86 -0.93
C ASP A 91 -7.24 -1.04 0.12
N ASP A 92 -7.92 -0.06 0.73
CA ASP A 92 -7.38 0.74 1.81
C ASP A 92 -7.31 -0.05 3.13
N THR A 93 -8.21 -1.02 3.34
CA THR A 93 -8.21 -1.88 4.52
C THR A 93 -6.96 -2.73 4.60
N PHE A 94 -6.40 -3.13 3.46
CA PHE A 94 -5.08 -3.77 3.39
C PHE A 94 -4.00 -2.91 4.06
N LEU A 95 -3.99 -1.60 3.81
CA LEU A 95 -3.04 -0.67 4.44
C LEU A 95 -3.27 -0.60 5.95
N HIS A 96 -4.51 -0.42 6.38
CA HIS A 96 -4.87 -0.35 7.79
C HIS A 96 -4.49 -1.63 8.54
N HIS A 97 -4.80 -2.80 7.98
CA HIS A 97 -4.58 -4.07 8.65
C HIS A 97 -3.13 -4.54 8.66
N ARG A 98 -2.38 -4.32 7.57
CA ARG A 98 -0.99 -4.79 7.47
C ARG A 98 0.02 -3.76 7.92
N LEU A 99 -0.15 -2.49 7.54
CA LEU A 99 0.86 -1.47 7.77
C LEU A 99 0.65 -0.77 9.12
N ILE A 100 -0.56 -0.29 9.40
CA ILE A 100 -0.84 0.48 10.62
C ILE A 100 -0.72 -0.40 11.87
N ASN A 101 -1.31 -1.60 11.86
CA ASN A 101 -1.15 -2.53 12.99
C ASN A 101 0.33 -2.91 13.25
N TRP A 102 1.12 -3.08 12.19
CA TRP A 102 2.54 -3.38 12.31
C TRP A 102 3.35 -2.17 12.80
N LEU A 103 3.07 -0.98 12.28
CA LEU A 103 3.69 0.27 12.73
C LEU A 103 3.36 0.56 14.20
N GLU A 104 2.12 0.38 14.63
CA GLU A 104 1.75 0.56 16.03
C GLU A 104 2.45 -0.45 16.95
N GLY A 105 2.56 -1.71 16.51
CA GLY A 105 3.27 -2.74 17.26
C GLY A 105 4.76 -2.46 17.39
N THR A 106 5.40 -1.99 16.32
CA THR A 106 6.82 -1.61 16.34
C THR A 106 7.06 -0.32 17.11
N ALA A 107 6.22 0.71 16.95
CA ALA A 107 6.36 1.97 17.67
C ALA A 107 6.16 1.84 19.18
N LYS A 108 5.31 0.92 19.66
CA LYS A 108 5.11 0.65 21.10
C LYS A 108 6.22 -0.21 21.73
N ALA A 109 7.02 -0.90 20.91
CA ALA A 109 8.10 -1.76 21.38
C ALA A 109 9.41 -0.98 21.66
N TYR A 110 9.43 0.31 21.37
CA TYR A 110 10.56 1.23 21.57
C TYR A 110 10.11 2.45 22.38
#